data_AF-A0A519XSP2-F1
#
_entry.id   AF-A0A519XSP2-F1
#
_cell.length_a   1.000
_cell.length_b   1.000
_cell.length_c   1.000
_cell.angle_alpha   90.00
_cell.angle_beta   90.00
_cell.angle_gamma   90.00
#
_symmetry.space_group_name_H-M   'P 1'
#
loop_
_entity.id
_entity.type
_entity.pdbx_description
1 polymer ?
#
loop_
_entity_poly.entity_id
_entity_poly.type
_entity_poly.pdbx_seq_one_letter_code
_entity_poly.pdbx_strand_id
1 'polypeptide(L)'
;MKKKLLMKVPSAPLTTGVWPRLLALGLVAALGSSSPAWAQTLPGALGTSVVDGLNYRTYNLNLVGGFKQVRLQTTVAATNTLWEFMLSTSDYSTNWRPYTAGQTLAGFNQFIDPTQQAASARVNDNTGGQTGRLPATSSGSYYTFNIPNTRANQSIGNSMQVLETTFNPVTIGTPTATASAFGQTTTVTATLGGTPDANENFYLRYSTNGYASSTVQLMTRSGTTVTSTIPGQTSGTVSY
;
A
#
# COMPACT_ATOMS: atom_id res chain seq x y z
N MET A 1 29.94 34.67 3.21
CA MET A 1 30.24 33.36 2.57
C MET A 1 29.96 32.24 3.57
N LYS A 2 28.91 31.43 3.35
CA LYS A 2 28.56 30.32 4.26
C LYS A 2 29.29 29.05 3.80
N LYS A 3 30.25 28.57 4.60
CA LYS A 3 30.77 27.20 4.50
C LYS A 3 29.81 26.27 5.23
N LYS A 4 29.27 25.29 4.50
CA LYS A 4 28.43 24.22 5.01
C LYS A 4 29.29 22.97 5.07
N LEU A 5 29.54 22.47 6.27
CA LEU A 5 30.03 21.11 6.50
C LEU A 5 29.53 20.69 7.88
N LEU A 6 28.62 19.72 7.93
CA LEU A 6 28.68 18.65 8.90
C LEU A 6 27.81 17.50 8.40
N MET A 7 28.46 16.37 8.17
CA MET A 7 27.89 15.07 7.91
C MET A 7 28.23 14.22 9.14
N LYS A 8 27.25 13.57 9.77
CA LYS A 8 27.38 12.15 10.18
C LYS A 8 26.04 11.56 10.61
N VAL A 9 25.72 10.44 9.98
CA VAL A 9 24.72 9.43 10.40
C VAL A 9 25.39 8.53 11.45
N PRO A 10 24.64 8.03 12.45
CA PRO A 10 24.47 6.58 12.51
C PRO A 10 23.01 6.18 12.77
N SER A 11 22.49 5.33 11.89
CA SER A 11 21.27 4.56 12.08
C SER A 11 21.51 3.46 13.13
N ALA A 12 20.63 3.39 14.13
CA ALA A 12 20.54 2.28 15.08
C ALA A 12 19.12 1.66 15.00
N PRO A 13 18.94 0.40 15.44
CA PRO A 13 18.01 -0.56 14.83
C PRO A 13 16.57 -0.39 15.33
N LEU A 14 15.60 -0.59 14.44
CA LEU A 14 14.19 -0.74 14.83
C LEU A 14 13.99 -2.12 15.49
N THR A 15 14.06 -2.16 16.81
CA THR A 15 13.60 -3.30 17.61
C THR A 15 12.09 -3.23 17.80
N THR A 16 11.40 -4.24 17.29
CA THR A 16 10.14 -4.87 17.77
C THR A 16 9.11 -3.96 18.43
N GLY A 17 7.97 -3.75 17.74
CA GLY A 17 6.78 -3.18 18.36
C GLY A 17 5.58 -3.20 17.43
N VAL A 18 4.80 -4.27 17.51
CA VAL A 18 3.38 -4.44 17.11
C VAL A 18 2.80 -3.29 16.28
N TRP A 19 2.76 -3.46 14.96
CA TRP A 19 1.94 -2.60 14.09
C TRP A 19 0.46 -2.94 14.35
N PRO A 20 -0.40 -1.98 14.74
CA PRO A 20 -1.83 -2.22 14.77
C PRO A 20 -2.30 -2.56 13.36
N ARG A 21 -3.17 -3.57 13.25
CA ARG A 21 -3.81 -4.02 12.02
C ARG A 21 -4.64 -2.86 11.42
N LEU A 22 -4.00 -2.06 10.59
CA LEU A 22 -4.61 -0.92 9.92
C LEU A 22 -5.02 -1.34 8.51
N LEU A 23 -6.31 -1.64 8.31
CA LEU A 23 -6.92 -1.65 6.99
C LEU A 23 -7.05 -0.19 6.53
N ALA A 24 -6.03 0.33 5.86
CA ALA A 24 -6.08 1.63 5.23
C ALA A 24 -6.12 1.45 3.71
N LEU A 25 -7.32 1.54 3.13
CA LEU A 25 -7.45 1.94 1.74
C LEU A 25 -7.51 3.47 1.72
N GLY A 26 -6.34 4.09 1.70
CA GLY A 26 -6.20 5.54 1.80
C GLY A 26 -4.79 5.95 1.44
N LEU A 27 -4.69 6.88 0.50
CA LEU A 27 -3.48 7.52 0.01
C LEU A 27 -2.46 7.77 1.13
N VAL A 28 -1.34 7.05 1.11
CA VAL A 28 -0.16 7.38 1.92
C VAL A 28 0.65 8.42 1.17
N ALA A 29 0.25 9.69 1.20
CA ALA A 29 1.17 10.76 0.82
C ALA A 29 2.22 10.88 1.93
N ALA A 30 3.42 10.34 1.70
CA ALA A 30 4.61 10.65 2.49
C ALA A 30 5.81 10.79 1.55
N LEU A 31 6.38 11.99 1.63
CA LEU A 31 7.42 12.61 0.82
C LEU A 31 8.71 11.80 0.66
N GLY A 32 9.28 11.91 -0.54
CA GLY A 32 10.70 11.82 -0.89
C GLY A 32 11.62 11.15 0.13
N SER A 33 11.74 9.82 0.05
CA SER A 33 13.06 9.24 0.28
C SER A 33 13.87 9.51 -0.99
N SER A 34 14.97 10.24 -0.88
CA SER A 34 15.98 10.26 -1.94
C SER A 34 16.37 8.81 -2.18
N SER A 35 15.93 8.24 -3.30
CA SER A 35 16.44 6.95 -3.74
C SER A 35 17.95 7.09 -3.80
N PRO A 36 18.75 6.34 -3.02
CA PRO A 36 20.18 6.29 -3.27
C PRO A 36 20.37 5.91 -4.74
N ALA A 37 21.40 6.45 -5.38
CA ALA A 37 21.65 6.51 -6.83
C ALA A 37 21.87 5.15 -7.55
N TRP A 38 21.11 4.13 -7.16
CA TRP A 38 20.78 2.96 -7.95
C TRP A 38 19.28 3.04 -8.13
N ALA A 39 18.80 3.37 -9.33
CA ALA A 39 17.39 3.20 -9.67
C ALA A 39 17.09 1.69 -9.57
N GLN A 40 16.75 1.22 -8.37
CA GLN A 40 16.49 -0.19 -8.13
C GLN A 40 15.15 -0.54 -8.76
N THR A 41 15.19 -1.47 -9.71
CA THR A 41 14.02 -1.85 -10.50
C THR A 41 13.03 -2.63 -9.64
N LEU A 42 11.87 -2.03 -9.42
CA LEU A 42 10.76 -2.60 -8.67
C LEU A 42 9.72 -3.16 -9.64
N PRO A 43 8.93 -4.19 -9.27
CA PRO A 43 7.86 -4.66 -10.12
C PRO A 43 6.97 -3.52 -10.60
N GLY A 44 6.76 -3.45 -11.90
CA GLY A 44 5.88 -2.49 -12.57
C GLY A 44 4.56 -3.12 -13.02
N ALA A 45 4.47 -4.45 -13.02
CA ALA A 45 3.28 -5.17 -13.46
C ALA A 45 2.91 -6.33 -12.53
N LEU A 46 1.61 -6.61 -12.46
CA LEU A 46 1.03 -7.83 -11.91
C LEU A 46 0.58 -8.71 -13.07
N GLY A 47 1.05 -9.95 -13.12
CA GLY A 47 0.48 -11.02 -13.92
C GLY A 47 -0.48 -11.85 -13.08
N THR A 48 -1.71 -12.05 -13.54
CA THR A 48 -2.73 -12.76 -12.77
C THR A 48 -3.87 -13.27 -13.65
N SER A 49 -4.57 -14.32 -13.18
CA SER A 49 -5.85 -14.76 -13.74
C SER A 49 -7.07 -14.34 -12.91
N VAL A 50 -6.93 -13.36 -12.01
CA VAL A 50 -8.01 -13.00 -11.04
C VAL A 50 -9.30 -12.52 -11.68
N VAL A 51 -9.25 -11.94 -12.87
CA VAL A 51 -10.46 -11.40 -13.51
C VAL A 51 -11.41 -12.50 -13.93
N ASP A 52 -10.94 -13.52 -14.64
CA ASP A 52 -11.82 -14.56 -15.20
C ASP A 52 -11.50 -15.99 -14.69
N GLY A 53 -10.51 -16.13 -13.81
CA GLY A 53 -10.08 -17.40 -13.22
C GLY A 53 -9.35 -18.34 -14.19
N LEU A 54 -9.29 -17.99 -15.48
CA LEU A 54 -8.90 -18.91 -16.56
C LEU A 54 -7.78 -18.34 -17.42
N ASN A 55 -7.82 -17.04 -17.74
CA ASN A 55 -6.86 -16.41 -18.62
C ASN A 55 -5.88 -15.57 -17.83
N TYR A 56 -4.60 -15.88 -18.01
CA TYR A 56 -3.53 -15.08 -17.45
C TYR A 56 -3.37 -13.77 -18.22
N ARG A 57 -3.34 -12.64 -17.51
CA ARG A 57 -3.16 -11.30 -18.09
C ARG A 57 -2.22 -10.46 -17.22
N THR A 58 -1.59 -9.45 -17.82
CA THR A 58 -0.75 -8.50 -17.11
C THR A 58 -1.43 -7.15 -16.95
N TYR A 59 -1.25 -6.53 -15.78
CA TYR A 59 -1.80 -5.23 -15.43
C TYR A 59 -0.69 -4.34 -14.86
N ASN A 60 -0.68 -3.07 -15.27
CA ASN A 60 0.25 -2.10 -14.71
C ASN A 60 -0.08 -1.82 -13.24
N LEU A 61 0.97 -1.71 -12.44
CA LEU A 61 0.87 -1.26 -11.05
C LEU A 61 0.95 0.26 -10.99
N ASN A 62 -0.01 0.88 -10.32
CA ASN A 62 -0.07 2.33 -10.13
C ASN A 62 0.62 2.71 -8.82
N LEU A 63 1.38 3.80 -8.83
CA LEU A 63 1.93 4.38 -7.61
C LEU A 63 0.81 5.05 -6.81
N VAL A 64 0.62 4.61 -5.57
CA VAL A 64 -0.33 5.21 -4.62
C VAL A 64 0.44 5.49 -3.33
N GLY A 65 1.06 6.66 -3.28
CA GLY A 65 1.87 7.04 -2.12
C GLY A 65 3.15 6.21 -2.00
N GLY A 66 3.36 5.57 -0.85
CA GLY A 66 4.49 4.66 -0.58
C GLY A 66 4.33 3.24 -1.14
N PHE A 67 3.25 2.95 -1.87
CA PHE A 67 2.92 1.61 -2.36
C PHE A 67 2.64 1.61 -3.87
N LYS A 68 2.77 0.44 -4.47
CA LYS A 68 2.25 0.16 -5.80
C LYS A 68 1.00 -0.72 -5.69
N GLN A 69 -0.02 -0.39 -6.47
CA GLN A 69 -1.34 -1.01 -6.37
C GLN A 69 -1.96 -1.28 -7.74
N VAL A 70 -2.73 -2.37 -7.82
CA VAL A 70 -3.74 -2.57 -8.85
C VAL A 70 -4.99 -3.18 -8.23
N ARG A 71 -6.16 -2.74 -8.70
CA ARG A 71 -7.46 -3.30 -8.31
C ARG A 71 -8.10 -3.95 -9.52
N LEU A 72 -8.61 -5.15 -9.34
CA LEU A 72 -9.23 -5.95 -10.37
C LEU A 72 -10.54 -6.53 -9.84
N GLN A 73 -11.59 -6.53 -10.65
CA GLN A 73 -12.85 -7.20 -10.31
C GLN A 73 -12.85 -8.60 -10.92
N THR A 74 -13.22 -9.59 -10.12
CA THR A 74 -13.43 -10.95 -10.59
C THR A 74 -14.81 -11.07 -11.21
N THR A 75 -14.90 -11.55 -12.45
CA THR A 75 -16.16 -11.85 -13.15
C THR A 75 -16.60 -13.30 -12.93
N VAL A 76 -15.68 -14.21 -12.62
CA VAL A 76 -15.96 -15.63 -12.42
C VAL A 76 -15.21 -16.16 -11.19
N ALA A 77 -15.92 -16.85 -10.29
CA ALA A 77 -15.30 -17.48 -9.13
C ALA A 77 -14.33 -18.59 -9.55
N ALA A 78 -13.19 -18.71 -8.86
CA ALA A 78 -12.16 -19.69 -9.21
C ALA A 78 -11.32 -20.13 -8.00
N THR A 79 -10.84 -21.37 -8.00
CA THR A 79 -10.05 -21.96 -6.90
C THR A 79 -8.55 -22.05 -7.18
N ASN A 80 -8.12 -21.67 -8.40
CA ASN A 80 -6.73 -21.78 -8.85
C ASN A 80 -6.23 -20.48 -9.52
N THR A 81 -6.66 -19.35 -8.97
CA THR A 81 -6.29 -18.03 -9.47
C THR A 81 -4.80 -17.79 -9.28
N LEU A 82 -4.10 -17.41 -10.35
CA LEU A 82 -2.66 -17.22 -10.36
C LEU A 82 -2.29 -15.77 -10.07
N TRP A 83 -1.10 -15.55 -9.50
CA TRP A 83 -0.53 -14.21 -9.36
C TRP A 83 1.00 -14.23 -9.38
N GLU A 84 1.58 -13.14 -9.86
CA GLU A 84 3.02 -12.91 -9.86
C GLU A 84 3.35 -11.46 -10.21
N PHE A 85 4.35 -10.89 -9.54
CA PHE A 85 4.81 -9.53 -9.82
C PHE A 85 6.07 -9.57 -10.66
N MET A 86 6.13 -8.74 -11.68
CA MET A 86 7.22 -8.70 -12.66
C MET A 86 7.63 -7.25 -12.95
N LEU A 87 8.84 -7.06 -13.49
CA LEU A 87 9.40 -5.75 -13.73
C LEU A 87 8.53 -4.94 -14.72
N SER A 88 8.20 -5.55 -15.84
CA SER A 88 7.23 -5.07 -16.82
C SER A 88 6.57 -6.27 -17.49
N THR A 89 5.56 -6.05 -18.34
CA THR A 89 4.93 -7.13 -19.11
C THR A 89 5.99 -8.03 -19.75
N SER A 90 5.98 -9.31 -19.36
CA SER A 90 6.90 -10.36 -19.81
C SER A 90 8.37 -10.22 -19.40
N ASP A 91 8.74 -9.25 -18.56
CA ASP A 91 10.09 -9.08 -18.04
C ASP A 91 10.21 -9.56 -16.59
N TYR A 92 10.88 -10.72 -16.42
CA TYR A 92 11.12 -11.37 -15.13
C TYR A 92 12.55 -11.19 -14.62
N SER A 93 13.36 -10.32 -15.22
CA SER A 93 14.73 -10.03 -14.77
C SER A 93 14.78 -9.58 -13.31
N THR A 94 13.71 -8.96 -12.81
CA THR A 94 13.41 -8.80 -11.40
C THR A 94 11.93 -9.09 -11.17
N ASN A 95 11.63 -10.07 -10.33
CA ASN A 95 10.25 -10.51 -10.08
C ASN A 95 10.01 -10.85 -8.62
N TRP A 96 8.78 -10.62 -8.13
CA TRP A 96 8.41 -10.98 -6.77
C TRP A 96 7.36 -12.08 -6.81
N ARG A 97 7.79 -13.29 -6.43
CA ARG A 97 7.05 -14.55 -6.58
C ARG A 97 7.48 -15.55 -5.51
N PRO A 98 6.65 -16.54 -5.14
CA PRO A 98 7.08 -17.65 -4.30
C PRO A 98 8.32 -18.36 -4.87
N TYR A 99 9.13 -19.00 -4.01
CA TYR A 99 10.27 -19.80 -4.48
C TYR A 99 9.88 -21.22 -4.91
N THR A 100 8.75 -21.72 -4.43
CA THR A 100 8.30 -23.10 -4.69
C THR A 100 6.93 -23.10 -5.34
N ALA A 101 6.71 -24.04 -6.26
CA ALA A 101 5.47 -24.15 -7.02
C ALA A 101 4.30 -24.61 -6.13
N GLY A 102 3.08 -24.27 -6.56
CA GLY A 102 1.84 -24.74 -5.92
C GLY A 102 1.48 -24.05 -4.61
N GLN A 103 2.14 -22.95 -4.26
CA GLN A 103 1.90 -22.25 -3.00
C GLN A 103 0.74 -21.26 -3.11
N THR A 104 -0.23 -21.39 -2.21
CA THR A 104 -1.42 -20.54 -2.11
C THR A 104 -1.27 -19.55 -0.95
N LEU A 105 -1.66 -18.28 -1.13
CA LEU A 105 -1.66 -17.31 -0.04
C LEU A 105 -2.49 -17.85 1.14
N ALA A 106 -2.08 -17.54 2.37
CA ALA A 106 -2.80 -17.99 3.57
C ALA A 106 -4.22 -17.40 3.70
N GLY A 107 -4.56 -16.38 2.90
CA GLY A 107 -5.86 -15.71 2.94
C GLY A 107 -5.78 -14.28 2.38
N PHE A 108 -6.95 -13.69 2.15
CA PHE A 108 -7.08 -12.26 1.83
C PHE A 108 -7.09 -11.40 3.11
N ASN A 109 -7.07 -10.08 2.95
CA ASN A 109 -7.29 -9.10 4.02
C ASN A 109 -6.26 -9.15 5.17
N GLN A 110 -5.05 -9.62 4.88
CA GLN A 110 -3.96 -9.71 5.85
C GLN A 110 -2.61 -9.38 5.22
N PHE A 111 -1.65 -8.97 6.05
CA PHE A 111 -0.27 -8.87 5.64
C PHE A 111 0.31 -10.26 5.39
N ILE A 112 0.94 -10.43 4.23
CA ILE A 112 1.65 -11.62 3.82
C ILE A 112 3.13 -11.30 3.98
N ASP A 113 3.69 -11.76 5.09
CA ASP A 113 5.10 -11.59 5.44
C ASP A 113 5.94 -12.69 4.74
N PRO A 114 6.93 -12.32 3.92
CA PRO A 114 7.77 -13.27 3.21
C PRO A 114 8.69 -14.12 4.11
N THR A 115 8.91 -13.72 5.34
CA THR A 115 9.65 -14.53 6.32
C THR A 115 8.79 -15.61 6.96
N GLN A 116 7.47 -15.42 7.00
CA GLN A 116 6.53 -16.30 7.71
C GLN A 116 5.70 -17.15 6.76
N GLN A 117 5.47 -16.69 5.53
CA GLN A 117 4.60 -17.35 4.58
C GLN A 117 5.35 -17.84 3.36
N ALA A 118 5.06 -19.07 2.97
CA ALA A 118 5.68 -19.69 1.82
C ALA A 118 5.27 -18.97 0.51
N ALA A 119 3.95 -18.83 0.30
CA ALA A 119 3.32 -18.20 -0.85
C ALA A 119 3.44 -16.67 -0.88
N SER A 120 4.59 -16.09 -0.58
CA SER A 120 4.77 -14.64 -0.44
C SER A 120 5.48 -14.02 -1.65
N ALA A 121 5.46 -12.68 -1.73
CA ALA A 121 6.19 -11.90 -2.72
C ALA A 121 7.70 -11.88 -2.42
N ARG A 122 8.36 -13.03 -2.57
CA ARG A 122 9.81 -13.17 -2.38
C ARG A 122 10.55 -12.59 -3.57
N VAL A 123 11.65 -11.88 -3.31
CA VAL A 123 12.38 -11.14 -4.34
C VAL A 123 13.33 -12.07 -5.10
N ASN A 124 13.24 -12.08 -6.43
CA ASN A 124 14.16 -12.78 -7.33
C ASN A 124 14.84 -11.76 -8.26
N ASP A 125 16.18 -11.73 -8.29
CA ASP A 125 17.02 -10.90 -9.19
C ASP A 125 17.38 -11.63 -10.50
N ASN A 126 16.57 -12.62 -10.86
CA ASN A 126 16.68 -13.42 -12.06
C ASN A 126 15.27 -13.91 -12.42
N THR A 127 15.16 -14.68 -13.50
CA THR A 127 13.88 -15.26 -13.94
C THR A 127 13.36 -16.41 -13.07
N GLY A 128 13.98 -16.65 -11.91
CA GLY A 128 13.59 -17.67 -10.93
C GLY A 128 12.32 -17.32 -10.16
N GLY A 129 11.97 -18.19 -9.22
CA GLY A 129 10.67 -18.18 -8.55
C GLY A 129 9.61 -18.99 -9.31
N GLN A 130 8.42 -19.03 -8.75
CA GLN A 130 7.31 -19.87 -9.19
C GLN A 130 6.01 -19.10 -9.08
N THR A 131 5.07 -19.31 -10.00
CA THR A 131 3.76 -18.64 -9.97
C THR A 131 3.01 -18.96 -8.68
N GLY A 132 2.53 -17.92 -8.00
CA GLY A 132 1.74 -18.05 -6.78
C GLY A 132 0.26 -18.28 -7.08
N ARG A 133 -0.46 -18.83 -6.09
CA ARG A 133 -1.92 -19.01 -6.13
C ARG A 133 -2.61 -18.12 -5.10
N LEU A 134 -3.79 -17.61 -5.44
CA LEU A 134 -4.69 -16.96 -4.49
C LEU A 134 -5.60 -18.02 -3.83
N PRO A 135 -6.16 -17.73 -2.65
CA PRO A 135 -7.34 -18.42 -2.15
C PRO A 135 -8.48 -18.34 -3.17
N ALA A 136 -9.52 -19.14 -2.96
CA ALA A 136 -10.68 -19.13 -3.85
C ALA A 136 -11.27 -17.72 -3.99
N THR A 137 -11.40 -17.26 -5.22
CA THR A 137 -11.98 -15.95 -5.55
C THR A 137 -13.47 -16.07 -5.81
N SER A 138 -14.21 -15.00 -5.53
CA SER A 138 -15.66 -14.92 -5.70
C SER A 138 -16.02 -13.98 -6.86
N SER A 139 -17.04 -14.35 -7.65
CA SER A 139 -17.56 -13.49 -8.70
C SER A 139 -18.15 -12.20 -8.12
N GLY A 140 -17.89 -11.06 -8.76
CA GLY A 140 -18.32 -9.73 -8.34
C GLY A 140 -17.39 -9.04 -7.34
N SER A 141 -16.54 -9.78 -6.61
CA SER A 141 -15.58 -9.22 -5.67
C SER A 141 -14.44 -8.47 -6.35
N TYR A 142 -13.91 -7.47 -5.65
CA TYR A 142 -12.73 -6.70 -6.03
C TYR A 142 -11.52 -7.18 -5.23
N TYR A 143 -10.41 -7.37 -5.93
CA TYR A 143 -9.12 -7.75 -5.35
C TYR A 143 -8.11 -6.63 -5.58
N THR A 144 -7.62 -6.04 -4.50
CA THR A 144 -6.63 -4.97 -4.52
C THR A 144 -5.29 -5.51 -4.06
N PHE A 145 -4.34 -5.63 -5.00
CA PHE A 145 -2.98 -6.06 -4.73
C PHE A 145 -2.15 -4.86 -4.31
N ASN A 146 -1.47 -4.97 -3.17
CA ASN A 146 -0.60 -3.95 -2.63
C ASN A 146 0.79 -4.50 -2.39
N ILE A 147 1.79 -3.81 -2.91
CA ILE A 147 3.19 -4.06 -2.62
C ILE A 147 3.90 -2.75 -2.26
N PRO A 148 4.93 -2.76 -1.40
CA PRO A 148 5.76 -1.59 -1.14
C PRO A 148 6.36 -1.03 -2.43
N ASN A 149 6.42 0.31 -2.55
CA ASN A 149 7.20 0.97 -3.60
C ASN A 149 8.68 1.10 -3.18
N THR A 150 9.19 0.10 -2.48
CA THR A 150 10.57 0.00 -2.02
C THR A 150 10.94 -1.48 -1.98
N ARG A 151 12.25 -1.76 -2.04
CA ARG A 151 12.78 -3.11 -1.95
C ARG A 151 13.42 -3.31 -0.57
N ALA A 152 12.90 -4.24 0.21
CA ALA A 152 13.58 -4.80 1.37
C ALA A 152 14.82 -5.62 0.93
N ASN A 153 15.76 -5.83 1.86
CA ASN A 153 16.97 -6.60 1.59
C ASN A 153 16.63 -7.99 1.00
N GLN A 154 17.43 -8.45 0.04
CA GLN A 154 17.15 -9.61 -0.81
C GLN A 154 16.83 -10.88 -0.02
N SER A 155 17.42 -11.04 1.16
CA SER A 155 17.27 -12.22 2.03
C SER A 155 15.90 -12.33 2.71
N ILE A 156 15.13 -11.24 2.77
CA ILE A 156 13.90 -11.15 3.58
C ILE A 156 12.65 -11.15 2.68
N GLY A 157 12.75 -10.56 1.48
CA GLY A 157 11.60 -10.33 0.59
C GLY A 157 10.76 -9.12 1.03
N ASN A 158 9.72 -8.76 0.28
CA ASN A 158 8.79 -7.68 0.64
C ASN A 158 7.45 -8.22 1.11
N SER A 159 6.88 -7.61 2.14
CA SER A 159 5.49 -7.87 2.53
C SER A 159 4.54 -7.48 1.41
N MET A 160 3.48 -8.24 1.23
CA MET A 160 2.39 -7.90 0.31
C MET A 160 1.04 -8.00 1.02
N GLN A 161 0.00 -7.46 0.40
CA GLN A 161 -1.38 -7.66 0.84
C GLN A 161 -2.29 -7.77 -0.38
N VAL A 162 -3.27 -8.66 -0.32
CA VAL A 162 -4.39 -8.69 -1.25
C VAL A 162 -5.65 -8.44 -0.45
N LEU A 163 -6.30 -7.31 -0.69
CA LEU A 163 -7.58 -7.00 -0.06
C LEU A 163 -8.73 -7.46 -0.95
N GLU A 164 -9.72 -8.12 -0.36
CA GLU A 164 -10.96 -8.51 -1.00
C GLU A 164 -12.09 -7.63 -0.48
N THR A 165 -12.83 -7.00 -1.39
CA THR A 165 -14.02 -6.19 -1.09
C THR A 165 -15.19 -6.55 -2.00
N THR A 166 -16.40 -6.44 -1.49
CA THR A 166 -17.65 -6.62 -2.28
C THR A 166 -18.09 -5.34 -2.99
N PHE A 167 -17.38 -4.23 -2.75
CA PHE A 167 -17.64 -2.91 -3.30
C PHE A 167 -16.39 -2.39 -4.02
N ASN A 168 -16.59 -1.42 -4.91
CA ASN A 168 -15.51 -0.63 -5.48
C ASN A 168 -15.33 0.65 -4.65
N PRO A 169 -14.24 0.79 -3.88
CA PRO A 169 -14.01 1.96 -3.04
C PRO A 169 -14.10 3.28 -3.81
N VAL A 170 -14.75 4.27 -3.23
CA VAL A 170 -14.89 5.60 -3.83
C VAL A 170 -13.56 6.34 -3.83
N THR A 171 -13.39 7.25 -4.80
CA THR A 171 -12.24 8.15 -4.82
C THR A 171 -12.37 9.21 -3.73
N ILE A 172 -11.23 9.63 -3.18
CA ILE A 172 -11.15 10.74 -2.22
C ILE A 172 -10.59 11.94 -2.97
N GLY A 173 -11.33 13.06 -2.96
CA GLY A 173 -10.86 14.32 -3.51
C GLY A 173 -9.76 14.95 -2.67
N THR A 174 -9.19 16.05 -3.15
CA THR A 174 -8.19 16.80 -2.39
C THR A 174 -8.78 17.28 -1.05
N PRO A 175 -8.19 16.90 0.10
CA PRO A 175 -8.67 17.37 1.38
C PRO A 175 -8.40 18.86 1.54
N THR A 176 -9.32 19.56 2.20
CA THR A 176 -9.18 20.96 2.62
C THR A 176 -9.07 21.02 4.13
N ALA A 177 -8.22 21.90 4.63
CA ALA A 177 -8.08 22.19 6.05
C ALA A 177 -8.45 23.65 6.34
N THR A 178 -9.21 23.89 7.41
CA THR A 178 -9.47 25.26 7.85
C THR A 178 -8.27 25.80 8.62
N ALA A 179 -7.63 26.86 8.09
CA ALA A 179 -6.53 27.52 8.76
C ALA A 179 -6.96 27.94 10.18
N SER A 180 -6.26 27.44 11.18
CA SER A 180 -6.54 27.68 12.58
C SER A 180 -5.32 28.39 13.19
N ALA A 181 -5.56 29.37 14.07
CA ALA A 181 -4.47 30.00 14.82
C ALA A 181 -3.72 28.94 15.67
N PHE A 182 -2.50 29.26 16.11
CA PHE A 182 -1.76 28.35 17.00
C PHE A 182 -2.60 28.00 18.24
N GLY A 183 -2.54 26.73 18.65
CA GLY A 183 -3.35 26.20 19.75
C GLY A 183 -4.82 25.92 19.41
N GLN A 184 -5.30 26.27 18.21
CA GLN A 184 -6.67 26.00 17.78
C GLN A 184 -6.78 24.71 16.98
N THR A 185 -7.84 23.95 17.22
CA THR A 185 -8.18 22.73 16.47
C THR A 185 -8.41 23.04 15.00
N THR A 186 -7.78 22.26 14.12
CA THR A 186 -7.98 22.33 12.66
C THR A 186 -8.97 21.28 12.22
N THR A 187 -9.97 21.67 11.43
CA THR A 187 -10.91 20.75 10.79
C THR A 187 -10.39 20.40 9.41
N VAL A 188 -10.31 19.10 9.13
CA VAL A 188 -9.96 18.56 7.82
C VAL A 188 -11.20 17.92 7.21
N THR A 189 -11.50 18.32 5.98
CA THR A 189 -12.66 17.85 5.23
C THR A 189 -12.21 17.34 3.87
N ALA A 190 -12.77 16.23 3.41
CA ALA A 190 -12.62 15.77 2.03
C ALA A 190 -13.97 15.40 1.43
N THR A 191 -14.12 15.65 0.13
CA THR A 191 -15.26 15.20 -0.66
C THR A 191 -14.92 13.89 -1.35
N LEU A 192 -15.86 12.95 -1.35
CA LEU A 192 -15.77 11.65 -1.99
C LEU A 192 -16.37 11.71 -3.39
N GLY A 193 -15.89 10.87 -4.31
CA GLY A 193 -16.38 10.79 -5.69
C GLY A 193 -17.80 10.21 -5.81
N GLY A 194 -18.38 9.72 -4.73
CA GLY A 194 -19.72 9.15 -4.66
C GLY A 194 -20.10 8.78 -3.23
N THR A 195 -21.28 8.20 -3.05
CA THR A 195 -21.69 7.65 -1.75
C THR A 195 -20.90 6.37 -1.46
N PRO A 196 -20.05 6.35 -0.42
CA PRO A 196 -19.26 5.16 -0.09
C PRO A 196 -20.09 4.03 0.50
N ASP A 197 -19.65 2.79 0.30
CA ASP A 197 -20.24 1.61 0.93
C ASP A 197 -20.16 1.71 2.46
N ALA A 198 -21.11 1.08 3.18
CA ALA A 198 -21.13 1.10 4.64
C ALA A 198 -19.81 0.61 5.26
N ASN A 199 -19.11 -0.30 4.58
CA ASN A 199 -17.85 -0.91 5.02
C ASN A 199 -16.60 -0.12 4.62
N GLU A 200 -16.74 1.01 3.92
CA GLU A 200 -15.63 1.93 3.64
C GLU A 200 -15.33 2.80 4.86
N ASN A 201 -14.09 2.72 5.33
CA ASN A 201 -13.58 3.53 6.44
C ASN A 201 -12.55 4.54 5.92
N PHE A 202 -12.64 5.77 6.43
CA PHE A 202 -11.79 6.88 6.04
C PHE A 202 -10.97 7.33 7.23
N TYR A 203 -9.68 7.54 7.01
CA TYR A 203 -8.76 7.90 8.09
C TYR A 203 -7.96 9.15 7.71
N LEU A 204 -7.87 10.08 8.66
CA LEU A 204 -6.93 11.18 8.61
C LEU A 204 -5.62 10.72 9.25
N ARG A 205 -4.53 10.82 8.50
CA ARG A 205 -3.17 10.69 9.06
C ARG A 205 -2.55 12.07 9.14
N TYR A 206 -2.06 12.45 10.32
CA TYR A 206 -1.35 13.71 10.51
C TYR A 206 -0.08 13.50 11.32
N SER A 207 0.82 14.48 11.27
CA SER A 207 2.10 14.44 11.99
C SER A 207 2.49 15.83 12.51
N THR A 208 3.29 15.84 13.57
CA THR A 208 3.89 17.04 14.14
C THR A 208 5.41 17.08 13.97
N ASN A 209 5.98 16.09 13.27
CA ASN A 209 7.42 15.90 13.13
C ASN A 209 7.80 15.41 11.73
N GLY A 210 7.15 15.93 10.68
CA GLY A 210 7.45 15.57 9.29
C GLY A 210 7.24 14.09 8.99
N TYR A 211 6.24 13.47 9.62
CA TYR A 211 5.89 12.04 9.53
C TYR A 211 6.91 11.05 10.08
N ALA A 212 7.91 11.51 10.87
CA ALA A 212 8.76 10.60 11.63
C ALA A 212 7.93 9.75 12.61
N SER A 213 6.89 10.34 13.20
CA SER A 213 5.74 9.62 13.76
C SER A 213 4.44 10.20 13.19
N SER A 214 3.34 9.48 13.34
CA SER A 214 2.04 9.94 12.87
C SER A 214 0.92 9.44 13.75
N THR A 215 -0.15 10.23 13.81
CA THR A 215 -1.43 9.82 14.39
C THR A 215 -2.39 9.48 13.25
N VAL A 216 -3.16 8.41 13.43
CA VAL A 216 -4.24 8.03 12.52
C VAL A 216 -5.56 8.14 13.27
N GLN A 217 -6.50 8.87 12.69
CA GLN A 217 -7.81 9.14 13.28
C GLN A 217 -8.91 8.80 12.30
N LEU A 218 -9.96 8.12 12.77
CA LEU A 218 -11.14 7.85 11.95
C LEU A 218 -11.84 9.17 11.60
N MET A 219 -12.28 9.30 10.35
CA MET A 219 -13.08 10.42 9.89
C MET A 219 -14.57 10.08 10.01
N THR A 220 -15.36 11.08 10.39
CA THR A 220 -16.82 10.97 10.39
C THR A 220 -17.35 11.19 8.99
N ARG A 221 -18.22 10.30 8.53
CA ARG A 221 -18.86 10.37 7.21
C ARG A 221 -20.26 10.98 7.30
N SER A 222 -20.60 11.86 6.37
CA SER A 222 -21.96 12.34 6.10
C SER A 222 -22.17 12.50 4.59
N GLY A 223 -23.00 11.64 4.00
CA GLY A 223 -23.18 11.56 2.54
C GLY A 223 -21.85 11.32 1.83
N THR A 224 -21.46 12.23 0.94
CA THR A 224 -20.20 12.21 0.19
C THR A 224 -19.09 13.03 0.86
N THR A 225 -19.26 13.42 2.13
CA THR A 225 -18.27 14.23 2.86
C THR A 225 -17.70 13.43 4.03
N VAL A 226 -16.38 13.51 4.22
CA VAL A 226 -15.69 12.98 5.40
C VAL A 226 -14.96 14.09 6.13
N THR A 227 -15.06 14.12 7.45
CA THR A 227 -14.49 15.16 8.31
C THR A 227 -13.76 14.57 9.50
N SER A 228 -12.64 15.17 9.89
CA SER A 228 -11.96 14.88 11.15
C SER A 228 -11.23 16.12 11.64
N THR A 229 -10.64 16.04 12.83
CA THR A 229 -9.96 17.18 13.46
C THR A 229 -8.53 16.83 13.84
N ILE A 230 -7.65 17.82 13.75
CA ILE A 230 -6.30 17.78 14.28
C ILE A 230 -6.30 18.67 15.54
N PRO A 231 -5.91 18.16 16.72
CA PRO A 231 -5.81 18.97 17.92
C PRO A 231 -4.89 20.18 17.71
N GLY A 232 -5.19 21.27 18.40
CA GLY A 232 -4.39 22.50 18.31
C GLY A 232 -2.92 22.27 18.60
N GLN A 233 -2.06 22.75 17.70
CA GLN A 233 -0.61 22.57 17.79
C GLN A 233 0.07 23.84 18.29
N THR A 234 1.14 23.68 19.05
CA THR A 234 2.03 24.78 19.43
C THR A 234 2.74 25.35 18.20
N SER A 235 3.22 26.59 18.29
CA SER A 235 3.93 27.22 17.16
C SER A 235 5.19 26.45 16.77
N GLY A 236 5.38 26.23 15.47
CA GLY A 236 6.56 25.54 14.90
C GLY A 236 6.39 24.03 14.64
N THR A 237 5.20 23.46 14.85
CA THR A 237 5.04 21.99 14.98
C THR A 237 4.15 21.33 13.92
N VAL A 238 3.78 21.98 12.80
CA VAL A 238 2.72 21.45 11.91
C VAL A 238 3.22 21.01 10.52
N SER A 239 2.92 19.76 10.14
CA SER A 239 2.92 19.27 8.76
C SER A 239 1.65 18.44 8.55
N TYR A 240 0.78 18.83 7.62
CA TYR A 240 -0.47 18.12 7.28
C TYR A 240 -0.44 17.58 5.86
#